data_AF-A0A370P274-F1
#
_entry.id   AF-A0A370P274-F1
#
_cell.length_a   1.000
_cell.length_b   1.000
_cell.length_c   1.000
_cell.angle_alpha   90.00
_cell.angle_beta   90.00
_cell.angle_gamma   90.00
#
_symmetry.space_group_name_H-M   'P 1'
#
loop_
_entity.id
_entity.type
_entity.pdbx_description
1 polymer ?
#
loop_
_entity_poly.entity_id
_entity_poly.type
_entity_poly.pdbx_seq_one_letter_code
_entity_poly.pdbx_strand_id
1 'polypeptide(L)'
;MLRVTVELLPGGRVQGRQTLATTDIGRIRSDALADYQVEMEEGLLPDQIWSGTLQDYPRWSASVWDLVARSIAVALTGREELPPRPQLPQVPVHTLDGGMPVVHLDEIPEPTRTFFARNLRGSGTPGAGMAFAWDWDDFLAGQR
;
A
#
# COMPACT_ATOMS: atom_id res chain seq x y z
N MET A 1 4.91 3.63 23.14
CA MET A 1 4.97 3.57 21.67
C MET A 1 4.42 2.21 21.25
N LEU A 2 3.47 2.18 20.33
CA LEU A 2 2.93 0.97 19.72
C LEU A 2 3.42 0.92 18.28
N ARG A 3 4.13 -0.14 17.90
CA ARG A 3 4.54 -0.38 16.51
C ARG A 3 3.64 -1.45 15.90
N VAL A 4 3.12 -1.18 14.71
CA VAL A 4 2.29 -2.08 13.92
C VAL A 4 3.05 -2.40 12.63
N THR A 5 3.05 -3.67 12.23
CA THR A 5 3.67 -4.11 10.98
C THR A 5 2.65 -4.93 10.20
N VAL A 6 2.47 -4.58 8.93
CA VAL A 6 1.63 -5.33 8.00
C VAL A 6 2.54 -6.22 7.17
N GLU A 7 2.31 -7.52 7.23
CA GLU A 7 3.11 -8.51 6.51
C GLU A 7 2.22 -9.33 5.56
N LEU A 8 2.70 -9.52 4.34
CA LEU A 8 2.19 -10.51 3.41
C LEU A 8 2.88 -11.84 3.67
N LEU A 9 2.08 -12.88 3.89
CA LEU A 9 2.53 -14.27 4.05
C LEU A 9 1.98 -15.09 2.87
N PRO A 10 2.76 -15.28 1.79
CA PRO A 10 2.30 -16.06 0.64
C PRO A 10 1.89 -17.47 1.05
N GLY A 11 0.63 -17.84 0.78
CA GLY A 11 0.05 -19.12 1.19
C GLY A 11 0.07 -19.37 2.71
N GLY A 12 0.12 -18.31 3.53
CA GLY A 12 0.21 -18.38 4.99
C GLY A 12 1.57 -18.86 5.51
N ARG A 13 2.60 -18.92 4.66
CA ARG A 13 3.93 -19.41 5.03
C ARG A 13 4.87 -18.24 5.35
N VAL A 14 5.78 -18.48 6.28
CA VAL A 14 6.86 -17.53 6.64
C VAL A 14 7.88 -17.41 5.51
N GLN A 15 8.07 -18.47 4.73
CA GLN A 15 8.95 -18.44 3.56
C GLN A 15 8.33 -17.53 2.48
N GLY A 16 9.08 -16.51 2.06
CA GLY A 16 8.57 -15.47 1.16
C GLY A 16 7.81 -14.33 1.84
N ARG A 17 7.86 -14.25 3.19
CA ARG A 17 7.28 -13.14 3.95
C ARG A 17 7.81 -11.80 3.45
N GLN A 18 6.89 -10.85 3.26
CA GLN A 18 7.22 -9.48 2.88
C GLN A 18 6.51 -8.49 3.81
N THR A 19 7.25 -7.57 4.40
CA THR A 19 6.67 -6.40 5.08
C THR A 19 6.12 -5.43 4.04
N LEU A 20 4.85 -5.08 4.15
CA LEU A 20 4.18 -4.11 3.28
C LEU A 20 4.32 -2.70 3.85
N ALA A 21 3.96 -2.53 5.12
CA ALA A 21 3.98 -1.23 5.80
C ALA A 21 4.30 -1.36 7.28
N THR A 22 4.84 -0.28 7.85
CA THR A 22 5.04 -0.12 9.29
C THR A 22 4.32 1.14 9.75
N THR A 23 3.81 1.13 10.97
CA THR A 23 3.20 2.30 11.60
C THR A 23 3.63 2.40 13.05
N ASP A 24 4.08 3.58 13.45
CA ASP A 24 4.38 3.92 14.84
C ASP A 24 3.29 4.84 15.39
N ILE A 25 2.75 4.45 16.56
CA ILE A 25 1.70 5.17 17.27
C ILE A 25 2.24 5.59 18.63
N GLY A 26 2.47 6.90 18.77
CA GLY A 26 3.00 7.53 19.97
C GLY A 26 1.93 8.34 20.69
N ARG A 27 1.74 8.12 21.99
CA ARG A 27 0.86 8.97 22.80
C ARG A 27 1.56 10.31 23.08
N ILE A 28 0.91 11.42 22.73
CA ILE A 28 1.46 12.78 22.91
C ILE A 28 0.72 13.57 24.01
N ARG A 29 -0.56 13.28 24.27
CA ARG A 29 -1.32 13.79 25.42
C ARG A 29 -1.88 12.62 26.23
N SER A 30 -1.80 12.72 27.55
CA SER A 30 -2.25 11.65 28.46
C SER A 30 -3.26 12.18 29.47
N ASP A 31 -4.54 12.01 29.15
CA ASP A 31 -5.66 12.20 30.07
C ASP A 31 -6.71 11.10 29.84
N ALA A 32 -7.94 11.25 30.34
CA ALA A 32 -9.09 10.39 30.02
C ALA A 32 -9.35 10.33 28.50
N LEU A 33 -9.18 11.46 27.83
CA LEU A 33 -9.09 11.60 26.38
C LEU A 33 -7.62 11.83 26.02
N ALA A 34 -7.05 10.94 25.19
CA ALA A 34 -5.64 10.97 24.85
C ALA A 34 -5.43 11.26 23.37
N ASP A 35 -4.32 11.93 23.06
CA ASP A 35 -3.92 12.18 21.68
C ASP A 35 -2.78 11.26 21.29
N TYR A 36 -2.83 10.80 20.05
CA TYR A 36 -1.82 9.90 19.49
C TYR A 36 -1.29 10.48 18.18
N GLN A 37 0.03 10.66 18.12
CA GLN A 37 0.74 10.87 16.87
C GLN A 37 0.90 9.52 16.17
N VAL A 38 0.63 9.51 14.88
CA VAL A 38 0.82 8.35 14.01
C VAL A 38 1.75 8.70 12.87
N GLU A 39 2.70 7.82 12.61
CA GLU A 39 3.63 7.88 11.48
C GLU A 39 3.62 6.53 10.77
N MET A 40 3.44 6.53 9.45
CA MET A 40 3.32 5.34 8.62
C MET A 40 4.26 5.45 7.43
N GLU A 41 4.92 4.34 7.15
CA GLU A 41 5.82 4.15 6.01
C GLU A 41 5.40 2.90 5.22
N GLU A 42 5.51 2.96 3.90
CA GLU A 42 5.33 1.82 3.02
C GLU A 42 6.68 1.46 2.37
N GLY A 43 7.10 0.21 2.50
CA GLY A 43 8.46 -0.20 2.12
C GLY A 43 8.74 -0.07 0.61
N LEU A 44 7.70 0.09 -0.21
CA LEU A 44 7.81 0.32 -1.65
C LEU A 44 7.81 1.78 -2.07
N LEU A 45 7.36 2.66 -1.20
CA LEU A 45 7.25 4.09 -1.42
C LEU A 45 8.00 4.81 -0.29
N PRO A 46 9.35 4.66 -0.20
CA PRO A 46 10.11 5.13 0.96
C PRO A 46 10.07 6.65 1.14
N ASP A 47 9.80 7.41 0.07
CA ASP A 47 9.67 8.87 0.12
C ASP A 47 8.27 9.32 0.56
N GLN A 48 7.31 8.39 0.71
CA GLN A 48 5.95 8.68 1.12
C GLN A 48 5.73 8.29 2.59
N ILE A 49 5.78 9.31 3.45
CA ILE A 49 5.45 9.18 4.87
C ILE A 49 4.05 9.73 5.09
N TRP A 50 3.15 8.90 5.60
CA TRP A 50 1.84 9.33 6.06
C TRP A 50 1.91 9.63 7.55
N SER A 51 1.31 10.75 7.96
CA SER A 51 1.29 11.13 9.37
C SER A 51 -0.01 11.81 9.73
N GLY A 52 -0.34 11.76 11.02
CA GLY A 52 -1.54 12.39 11.53
C GLY A 52 -1.59 12.38 13.04
N THR A 53 -2.62 13.04 13.58
CA THR A 53 -2.86 13.09 15.02
C THR A 53 -4.29 12.67 15.29
N LEU A 54 -4.46 11.52 15.95
CA LEU A 54 -5.74 11.10 16.47
C LEU A 54 -6.01 11.88 17.76
N GLN A 55 -7.06 12.69 17.76
CA GLN A 55 -7.40 13.56 18.88
C GLN A 55 -8.47 12.94 19.76
N ASP A 56 -8.43 13.26 21.05
CA ASP A 56 -9.48 12.96 22.01
C ASP A 56 -9.89 11.48 22.09
N TYR A 57 -8.95 10.55 21.88
CA TYR A 57 -9.24 9.11 21.91
C TYR A 57 -9.63 8.65 23.32
N PRO A 58 -10.82 8.08 23.53
CA PRO A 58 -11.29 7.63 24.84
C PRO A 58 -10.55 6.35 25.26
N ARG A 59 -9.64 6.49 26.23
CA ARG A 59 -8.82 5.37 26.68
C ARG A 59 -9.66 4.26 27.29
N TRP A 60 -9.28 3.01 27.00
CA TRP A 60 -9.91 1.77 27.51
C TRP A 60 -11.37 1.56 27.10
N SER A 61 -11.91 2.39 26.20
CA SER A 61 -13.27 2.21 25.67
C SER A 61 -13.38 1.05 24.67
N ALA A 62 -12.27 0.69 24.02
CA ALA A 62 -12.20 -0.30 22.96
C ALA A 62 -10.87 -1.08 22.97
N SER A 63 -10.78 -2.06 22.08
CA SER A 63 -9.55 -2.84 21.87
C SER A 63 -8.43 -1.98 21.28
N VAL A 64 -7.18 -2.44 21.39
CA VAL A 64 -6.04 -1.79 20.73
C VAL A 64 -6.22 -1.70 19.21
N TRP A 65 -7.01 -2.59 18.60
CA TRP A 65 -7.26 -2.57 17.16
C TRP A 65 -8.15 -1.40 16.71
N ASP A 66 -8.99 -0.88 17.60
CA ASP A 66 -9.76 0.34 17.31
C ASP A 66 -8.83 1.56 17.21
N LEU A 67 -7.90 1.69 18.16
CA LEU A 67 -6.83 2.69 18.10
C LEU A 67 -6.02 2.56 16.80
N VAL A 68 -5.59 1.34 16.45
CA VAL A 68 -4.82 1.10 15.22
C VAL A 68 -5.62 1.51 13.99
N ALA A 69 -6.88 1.09 13.86
CA ALA A 69 -7.71 1.39 12.70
C ALA A 69 -7.94 2.90 12.53
N ARG A 70 -8.26 3.62 13.61
CA ARG A 70 -8.45 5.07 13.58
C ARG A 70 -7.16 5.83 13.32
N SER A 71 -6.04 5.41 13.91
CA SER A 71 -4.74 5.99 13.62
C SER A 71 -4.36 5.82 12.16
N ILE A 72 -4.59 4.64 11.56
CA ILE A 72 -4.38 4.41 10.13
C ILE A 72 -5.27 5.33 9.29
N ALA A 73 -6.56 5.44 9.62
CA ALA A 73 -7.48 6.32 8.90
C ALA A 73 -7.02 7.79 8.93
N VAL A 74 -6.62 8.29 10.10
CA VAL A 74 -6.14 9.67 10.27
C VAL A 74 -4.80 9.89 9.57
N ALA A 75 -3.88 8.93 9.59
CA ALA A 75 -2.62 9.05 8.86
C ALA A 75 -2.84 9.15 7.34
N LEU A 76 -3.80 8.38 6.81
CA LEU A 76 -4.07 8.31 5.37
C LEU A 76 -4.92 9.48 4.86
N THR A 77 -5.86 9.98 5.67
CA THR A 77 -6.88 10.95 5.20
C THR A 77 -6.89 12.28 5.97
N GLY A 78 -6.19 12.36 7.09
CA GLY A 78 -6.28 13.47 8.03
C GLY A 78 -7.57 13.48 8.87
N ARG A 79 -8.43 12.45 8.74
CA ARG A 79 -9.71 12.33 9.45
C ARG A 79 -9.93 10.89 9.92
N GLU A 80 -10.86 10.67 10.85
CA GLU A 80 -11.28 9.33 11.28
C GLU A 80 -12.22 8.67 10.25
N GLU A 81 -11.83 8.70 8.97
CA GLU A 81 -12.57 8.14 7.84
C GLU A 81 -11.62 7.30 6.99
N LEU A 82 -12.09 6.14 6.53
CA LEU A 82 -11.30 5.32 5.61
C LEU A 82 -11.20 6.03 4.25
N PRO A 83 -10.04 5.95 3.57
CA PRO A 83 -9.93 6.46 2.22
C PRO A 83 -10.93 5.73 1.30
N PRO A 84 -11.34 6.36 0.18
CA PRO A 84 -12.14 5.68 -0.81
C PRO A 84 -11.42 4.42 -1.30
N ARG A 85 -12.20 3.40 -1.68
CA ARG A 85 -11.65 2.17 -2.23
C ARG A 85 -10.77 2.51 -3.46
N PRO A 86 -9.54 2.01 -3.55
CA PRO A 86 -8.68 2.24 -4.70
C PRO A 86 -9.39 1.80 -5.99
N GLN A 87 -9.28 2.62 -7.03
CA GLN A 87 -9.77 2.29 -8.37
C GLN A 87 -8.63 1.67 -9.17
N LEU A 88 -8.93 0.63 -9.94
CA LEU A 88 -7.94 0.05 -10.86
C LEU A 88 -7.64 1.06 -11.97
N PRO A 89 -6.36 1.34 -12.26
CA PRO A 89 -6.02 2.26 -13.33
C PRO A 89 -6.40 1.68 -14.69
N GLN A 90 -7.01 2.49 -15.54
CA GLN A 90 -7.28 2.13 -16.93
C GLN A 90 -6.03 2.43 -17.74
N VAL A 91 -5.27 1.39 -18.07
CA VAL A 91 -4.03 1.48 -18.85
C VAL A 91 -4.30 0.97 -20.26
N PRO A 92 -3.93 1.71 -21.32
CA PRO A 92 -4.09 1.24 -22.69
C PRO A 92 -3.30 -0.04 -22.97
N VAL A 93 -3.89 -0.96 -23.72
CA VAL A 93 -3.21 -2.14 -24.27
C VAL A 93 -2.91 -1.88 -25.74
N HIS A 94 -1.62 -1.98 -26.08
CA HIS A 94 -1.10 -1.80 -27.43
C HIS A 94 -0.82 -3.17 -28.05
N THR A 95 -0.73 -3.22 -29.37
CA THR A 95 -0.38 -4.44 -30.10
C THR A 95 0.90 -4.20 -30.89
N LEU A 96 1.93 -4.99 -30.62
CA LEU A 96 3.18 -4.95 -31.40
C LEU A 96 3.02 -5.63 -32.77
N ASP A 97 3.96 -5.34 -33.68
CA ASP A 97 4.09 -6.06 -34.94
C ASP A 97 4.28 -7.55 -34.67
N GLY A 98 3.28 -8.35 -35.06
CA GLY A 98 3.17 -9.78 -34.70
C GLY A 98 1.98 -10.12 -33.80
N GLY A 99 1.15 -9.14 -33.42
CA GLY A 99 -0.12 -9.39 -32.72
C GLY A 99 0.01 -9.55 -31.21
N MET A 100 1.17 -9.21 -30.63
CA MET A 100 1.45 -9.41 -29.22
C MET A 100 0.93 -8.23 -28.37
N PRO A 101 0.02 -8.44 -27.40
CA PRO A 101 -0.54 -7.37 -26.59
C PRO A 101 0.43 -6.94 -25.47
N VAL A 102 0.67 -5.65 -25.35
CA VAL A 102 1.63 -5.05 -24.41
C VAL A 102 1.05 -3.80 -23.73
N VAL A 103 1.55 -3.50 -22.53
CA VAL A 103 1.31 -2.24 -21.82
C VAL A 103 2.62 -1.45 -21.72
N HIS A 104 2.54 -0.13 -21.82
CA HIS A 104 3.69 0.75 -21.60
C HIS A 104 3.78 1.14 -20.14
N LEU A 105 4.95 0.96 -19.52
CA LEU A 105 5.15 1.31 -18.11
C LEU A 105 4.93 2.82 -17.88
N ASP A 106 5.26 3.66 -18.86
CA ASP A 106 5.08 5.10 -18.78
C ASP A 106 3.63 5.60 -18.82
N GLU A 107 2.69 4.73 -19.20
CA GLU A 107 1.25 5.01 -19.19
C GLU A 107 0.59 4.59 -17.87
N ILE A 108 1.29 3.81 -17.04
CA ILE A 108 0.78 3.37 -15.74
C ILE A 108 0.96 4.53 -14.74
N PRO A 109 -0.09 4.98 -14.05
CA PRO A 109 0.05 6.02 -13.05
C PRO A 109 0.82 5.54 -11.81
N GLU A 110 1.54 6.44 -11.15
CA GLU A 110 2.06 6.17 -9.81
C GLU A 110 0.90 6.17 -8.79
N PRO A 111 0.99 5.36 -7.71
CA PRO A 111 2.12 4.50 -7.35
C PRO A 111 2.14 3.14 -8.08
N THR A 112 1.08 2.79 -8.83
CA THR A 112 0.91 1.45 -9.42
C THR A 112 2.08 1.03 -10.31
N ARG A 113 2.67 1.97 -11.05
CA ARG A 113 3.87 1.73 -11.86
C ARG A 113 5.03 1.21 -11.02
N THR A 114 5.34 1.85 -9.88
CA THR A 114 6.40 1.41 -8.98
C THR A 114 6.19 -0.03 -8.49
N PHE A 115 4.97 -0.37 -8.07
CA PHE A 115 4.64 -1.73 -7.63
C PHE A 115 4.76 -2.75 -8.77
N PHE A 116 4.21 -2.43 -9.95
CA PHE A 116 4.24 -3.33 -11.09
C PHE A 116 5.67 -3.55 -11.61
N ALA A 117 6.48 -2.50 -11.71
CA ALA A 117 7.88 -2.60 -12.13
C ALA A 117 8.71 -3.46 -11.16
N ARG A 118 8.44 -3.40 -9.85
CA ARG A 118 9.04 -4.34 -8.89
C ARG A 118 8.57 -5.77 -9.15
N ASN A 119 7.28 -5.96 -9.42
CA ASN A 119 6.70 -7.28 -9.68
C ASN A 119 7.30 -7.97 -10.90
N LEU A 120 7.61 -7.19 -11.94
CA LEU A 120 8.22 -7.69 -13.17
C LEU A 120 9.70 -8.12 -13.01
N ARG A 121 10.37 -7.84 -11.89
CA ARG A 121 11.79 -8.19 -11.72
C ARG A 121 11.99 -9.71 -11.86
N GLY A 122 12.79 -10.11 -12.85
CA GLY A 122 13.03 -11.52 -13.17
C GLY A 122 12.08 -12.12 -14.21
N SER A 123 11.13 -11.33 -14.71
CA SER A 123 10.22 -11.71 -15.81
C SER A 123 10.82 -11.35 -17.17
N GLY A 124 10.47 -12.12 -18.20
CA GLY A 124 10.74 -11.73 -19.59
C GLY A 124 9.87 -10.55 -19.99
N THR A 125 10.44 -9.53 -20.65
CA THR A 125 9.71 -8.35 -21.13
C THR A 125 9.79 -8.26 -22.66
N PRO A 126 8.76 -7.72 -23.35
CA PRO A 126 8.74 -7.58 -24.81
C PRO A 126 9.72 -6.53 -25.34
N GLY A 127 10.25 -5.67 -24.47
CA GLY A 127 11.16 -4.58 -24.82
C GLY A 127 11.35 -3.62 -23.66
N ALA A 128 12.26 -2.65 -23.83
CA ALA A 128 12.51 -1.63 -22.83
C ALA A 128 11.24 -0.79 -22.59
N GLY A 129 10.82 -0.66 -21.32
CA GLY A 129 9.65 0.14 -20.93
C GLY A 129 8.29 -0.47 -21.24
N MET A 130 8.24 -1.74 -21.66
CA MET A 130 7.01 -2.46 -21.97
C MET A 130 6.89 -3.72 -21.12
N ALA A 131 5.65 -4.13 -20.85
CA ALA A 131 5.32 -5.41 -20.25
C ALA A 131 4.24 -6.10 -21.08
N PHE A 132 4.14 -7.43 -20.99
CA PHE A 132 3.05 -8.13 -21.63
C PHE A 132 1.72 -7.81 -20.95
N ALA A 133 0.63 -7.74 -21.72
CA ALA A 133 -0.69 -7.45 -21.17
C ALA A 133 -1.16 -8.50 -20.14
N TRP A 134 -0.78 -9.78 -20.33
CA TRP A 134 -1.10 -10.83 -19.36
C TRP A 134 -0.37 -10.66 -18.03
N ASP A 135 0.87 -10.15 -18.02
CA ASP A 135 1.60 -9.90 -16.77
C ASP A 135 0.93 -8.75 -15.99
N TRP A 136 0.37 -7.78 -16.72
CA TRP A 136 -0.42 -6.69 -16.14
C TRP A 136 -1.73 -7.19 -15.54
N ASP A 137 -2.47 -8.04 -16.26
CA ASP A 137 -3.71 -8.63 -15.76
C ASP A 137 -3.48 -9.51 -14.52
N ASP A 138 -2.42 -10.34 -14.53
CA ASP A 138 -2.03 -11.18 -13.39
C ASP A 138 -1.68 -10.34 -12.16
N PHE A 139 -0.96 -9.23 -12.37
CA PHE A 139 -0.61 -8.28 -11.31
C PHE A 139 -1.87 -7.63 -10.70
N LEU A 140 -2.81 -7.16 -11.53
CA LEU A 140 -4.06 -6.57 -11.04
C LEU A 140 -4.95 -7.60 -10.31
N ALA A 141 -4.90 -8.86 -10.74
CA ALA A 141 -5.61 -9.96 -10.08
C ALA A 141 -4.91 -10.47 -8.81
N GLY A 142 -3.69 -9.99 -8.50
CA GLY A 142 -2.90 -10.47 -7.37
C GLY A 142 -2.44 -11.93 -7.52
N GLN A 143 -2.38 -12.44 -8.75
CA GLN A 143 -1.93 -13.80 -9.04
C GLN A 143 -0.41 -13.91 -9.20
N ARG A 144 0.26 -12.77 -9.39
CA ARG A 144 1.70 -12.68 -9.58
C ARG A 144 2.26 -11.44 -8.93
#